data_AF-A0A1U7QEJ8-F1
#
_entry.id   AF-A0A1U7QEJ8-F1
#
_cell.length_a   1.000
_cell.length_b   1.000
_cell.length_c   1.000
_cell.angle_alpha   90.00
_cell.angle_beta   90.00
_cell.angle_gamma   90.00
#
_symmetry.space_group_name_H-M   'P 1'
#
loop_
_entity.id
_entity.type
_entity.pdbx_description
1 polymer ?
#
loop_
_entity_poly.entity_id
_entity_poly.type
_entity_poly.pdbx_seq_one_letter_code
_entity_poly.pdbx_strand_id
1 'polypeptide(L)'
;MLAVAFFGLSLMAWHPGVTAQEKVNKRVSRAATPEAVACQLSNWSEWTDCFPCQNKKYRHRSLLQPSKFGGTICSGDIWDETSCNSPTPCVRQAQCGQDFQCGETGRCLKRHLVCNGDNDCLDGSDEDNCEDAMAAEDDCHQYEPIPGSERAALGYNILTQEEAQSVYDAKYYDGQCETVYNSEWRKLQYDPTCERLYYGDDEKYFRKPYNFLTYHFEALADTLISSELYDDANELFSKIKNDKSQSDGITFGIGPAKIPITLMGSVSWFDKSSFMKELSKYNEKRFSFMRVSTKVQTAHFKMRRSNIVLDEGMLQSLMELPEQFNYGMYAKFINDYGTHYITSGTMGGIYEYILVLDKKKMEVDGITTRDVQNCIGGSVGLEFGDTLIVKGELPGLKSCEKSGNASRETNNKILAVEDIISRVRGGSSDWGSGLTQNSSTITYRSWGRSLKYSPVVIDFEMQPIHQLLRHTNLGLLETKQQNLRRALDQYLMEFNACRCGPCFNNGEPILQGTSCKCQCSQGRQGPACEQTVLEGKTDGRWSCWSSWSECRVGTQERRRHCNNPAPQNGGAPCPGKSVQTRAC
;
A
#
# COMPACT_ATOMS: atom_id res chain seq x y z
N MET A 1 -18.96 28.34 105.00
CA MET A 1 -19.56 27.00 104.82
C MET A 1 -19.35 26.61 103.36
N LEU A 2 -18.68 25.48 103.08
CA LEU A 2 -18.47 24.87 101.74
C LEU A 2 -17.77 25.75 100.67
N ALA A 3 -17.14 25.22 99.61
CA ALA A 3 -16.43 23.95 99.45
C ALA A 3 -15.45 24.03 98.24
N VAL A 4 -14.55 23.04 98.13
CA VAL A 4 -13.53 22.89 97.07
C VAL A 4 -14.05 22.01 95.93
N ALA A 5 -13.70 22.27 94.65
CA ALA A 5 -13.42 21.22 93.64
C ALA A 5 -12.91 21.71 92.24
N PHE A 6 -11.65 21.38 91.95
CA PHE A 6 -11.11 20.74 90.72
C PHE A 6 -11.11 21.37 89.30
N PHE A 7 -10.10 20.90 88.55
CA PHE A 7 -9.73 21.18 87.15
C PHE A 7 -10.46 20.30 86.13
N GLY A 8 -10.49 20.75 84.88
CA GLY A 8 -10.73 19.89 83.70
C GLY A 8 -10.15 20.49 82.41
N LEU A 9 -8.97 20.04 81.99
CA LEU A 9 -8.48 20.31 80.62
C LEU A 9 -9.21 19.42 79.63
N SER A 10 -9.54 19.97 78.45
CA SER A 10 -9.96 19.17 77.29
C SER A 10 -9.30 19.71 76.02
N LEU A 11 -8.66 18.81 75.27
CA LEU A 11 -7.95 19.11 74.03
C LEU A 11 -8.93 19.06 72.86
N MET A 12 -9.20 20.20 72.20
CA MET A 12 -9.82 20.17 70.88
C MET A 12 -8.77 19.85 69.82
N ALA A 13 -8.79 18.61 69.34
CA ALA A 13 -7.96 18.18 68.22
C ALA A 13 -8.40 18.88 66.92
N TRP A 14 -7.44 19.38 66.14
CA TRP A 14 -7.70 19.80 64.76
C TRP A 14 -7.96 18.59 63.87
N HIS A 15 -9.03 18.63 63.08
CA HIS A 15 -9.18 17.78 61.90
C HIS A 15 -8.80 18.59 60.65
N PRO A 16 -7.99 18.04 59.73
CA PRO A 16 -7.61 18.73 58.50
C PRO A 16 -8.83 18.91 57.59
N GLY A 17 -8.93 20.08 56.95
CA GLY A 17 -10.03 20.39 56.04
C GLY A 17 -10.03 19.49 54.80
N VAL A 18 -11.21 18.95 54.45
CA VAL A 18 -11.39 18.19 53.21
C VAL A 18 -11.20 19.14 52.02
N THR A 19 -10.16 18.90 51.21
CA THR A 19 -9.94 19.62 49.97
C THR A 19 -11.04 19.28 48.96
N ALA A 20 -11.82 20.29 48.59
CA ALA A 20 -12.84 20.14 47.56
C ALA A 20 -12.16 19.87 46.20
N GLN A 21 -12.25 18.63 45.71
CA GLN A 21 -11.84 18.31 44.34
C GLN A 21 -12.78 19.01 43.36
N GLU A 22 -12.30 20.10 42.77
CA GLU A 22 -12.98 20.86 41.74
C GLU A 22 -13.11 20.00 40.47
N LYS A 23 -14.23 19.28 40.35
CA LYS A 23 -14.57 18.47 39.18
C LYS A 23 -14.86 19.40 38.00
N VAL A 24 -13.81 19.72 37.25
CA VAL A 24 -13.90 20.39 35.95
C VAL A 24 -14.66 19.49 34.97
N ASN A 25 -15.98 19.64 34.95
CA ASN A 25 -16.88 18.98 34.00
C ASN A 25 -16.63 19.52 32.59
N LYS A 26 -15.60 18.99 31.92
CA LYS A 26 -15.34 19.22 30.49
C LYS A 26 -16.57 18.77 29.71
N ARG A 27 -17.33 19.73 29.17
CA ARG A 27 -18.45 19.46 28.27
C ARG A 27 -17.89 18.86 26.98
N VAL A 28 -18.07 17.55 26.81
CA VAL A 28 -17.82 16.86 25.54
C VAL A 28 -18.81 17.43 24.52
N SER A 29 -18.31 18.02 23.43
CA SER A 29 -19.17 18.33 22.30
C SER A 29 -19.48 17.02 21.57
N ARG A 30 -20.78 16.78 21.38
CA ARG A 30 -21.30 15.52 20.86
C ARG A 30 -22.21 15.82 19.70
N ALA A 31 -21.70 15.65 18.48
CA ALA A 31 -22.56 15.51 17.32
C ALA A 31 -23.47 14.28 17.52
N ALA A 32 -24.66 14.28 16.92
CA ALA A 32 -25.61 13.19 17.09
C ALA A 32 -24.97 11.86 16.67
N THR A 33 -24.96 10.88 17.58
CA THR A 33 -24.35 9.57 17.34
C THR A 33 -25.18 8.84 16.29
N PRO A 34 -24.64 8.58 15.08
CA PRO A 34 -25.43 7.98 14.01
C PRO A 34 -25.78 6.54 14.36
N GLU A 35 -26.97 6.12 13.95
CA GLU A 35 -27.50 4.79 14.25
C GLU A 35 -26.68 3.69 13.57
N ALA A 36 -26.48 2.57 14.26
CA ALA A 36 -25.75 1.42 13.75
C ALA A 36 -26.53 0.78 12.58
N VAL A 37 -25.95 0.77 11.38
CA VAL A 37 -26.60 0.22 10.18
C VAL A 37 -26.06 -1.19 9.95
N ALA A 38 -26.94 -2.19 10.01
CA ALA A 38 -26.61 -3.56 9.65
C ALA A 38 -26.24 -3.68 8.17
N CYS A 39 -25.31 -4.59 7.86
CA CYS A 39 -24.95 -4.90 6.49
C CYS A 39 -26.11 -5.59 5.74
N GLN A 40 -26.27 -5.28 4.45
CA GLN A 40 -27.24 -5.89 3.54
C GLN A 40 -26.58 -6.25 2.21
N LEU A 41 -26.73 -7.51 1.79
CA LEU A 41 -26.39 -7.98 0.45
C LEU A 41 -27.69 -8.20 -0.34
N SER A 42 -27.58 -8.20 -1.68
CA SER A 42 -28.69 -8.64 -2.52
C SER A 42 -28.92 -10.14 -2.39
N ASN A 43 -30.05 -10.60 -2.93
CA ASN A 43 -30.17 -11.99 -3.35
C ASN A 43 -29.02 -12.34 -4.32
N TRP A 44 -28.67 -13.62 -4.37
CA TRP A 44 -27.78 -14.14 -5.40
C TRP A 44 -28.34 -13.90 -6.81
N SER A 45 -27.46 -13.65 -7.78
CA SER A 45 -27.78 -13.79 -9.18
C SER A 45 -28.16 -15.24 -9.50
N GLU A 46 -28.86 -15.43 -10.62
CA GLU A 46 -28.89 -16.74 -11.27
C GLU A 46 -27.47 -17.25 -11.53
N TRP A 47 -27.33 -18.58 -11.56
CA TRP A 47 -26.09 -19.23 -11.94
C TRP A 47 -25.79 -18.99 -13.42
N THR A 48 -24.52 -18.82 -13.77
CA THR A 48 -24.07 -18.89 -15.17
C THR A 48 -24.37 -20.25 -15.79
N ASP A 49 -24.22 -20.37 -17.10
CA ASP A 49 -23.98 -21.66 -17.75
C ASP A 49 -22.70 -22.33 -17.22
N CYS A 50 -22.60 -23.64 -17.47
CA CYS A 50 -21.44 -24.43 -17.06
C CYS A 50 -20.26 -24.14 -17.99
N PHE A 51 -19.14 -23.66 -17.45
CA PHE A 51 -17.94 -23.38 -18.25
C PHE A 51 -17.20 -24.70 -18.53
N PRO A 52 -17.17 -25.21 -19.78
CA PRO A 52 -16.76 -26.59 -20.06
C PRO A 52 -15.31 -26.92 -19.68
N CYS A 53 -14.44 -25.92 -19.73
CA CYS A 53 -13.01 -26.06 -19.44
C CYS A 53 -12.67 -25.97 -17.95
N GLN A 54 -13.59 -25.46 -17.13
CA GLN A 54 -13.44 -25.35 -15.67
C GLN A 54 -14.28 -26.40 -14.93
N ASN A 55 -15.34 -26.91 -15.56
CA ASN A 55 -16.43 -27.65 -14.91
C ASN A 55 -16.99 -26.90 -13.68
N LYS A 56 -17.17 -25.58 -13.84
CA LYS A 56 -17.71 -24.66 -12.82
C LYS A 56 -18.85 -23.79 -13.33
N LYS A 57 -19.76 -23.43 -12.42
CA LYS A 57 -20.77 -22.38 -12.54
C LYS A 57 -20.49 -21.30 -11.48
N TYR A 58 -20.84 -20.06 -11.81
CA TYR A 58 -20.59 -18.90 -10.96
C TYR A 58 -21.87 -18.11 -10.69
N ARG A 59 -21.92 -17.44 -9.54
CA ARG A 59 -22.94 -16.44 -9.21
C ARG A 59 -22.34 -15.34 -8.33
N HIS A 60 -23.06 -14.24 -8.19
CA HIS A 60 -22.62 -13.10 -7.37
C HIS A 60 -23.81 -12.43 -6.68
N ARG A 61 -23.52 -11.60 -5.68
CA ARG A 61 -24.49 -10.72 -5.01
C ARG A 61 -23.85 -9.39 -4.68
N SER A 62 -24.58 -8.30 -4.87
CA SER A 62 -24.07 -6.96 -4.62
C SER A 62 -24.22 -6.57 -3.14
N LEU A 63 -23.25 -5.80 -2.66
CA LEU A 63 -23.28 -5.11 -1.38
C LEU A 63 -24.26 -3.94 -1.48
N LEU A 64 -25.49 -4.08 -0.99
CA LEU A 64 -26.51 -3.03 -1.02
C LEU A 64 -26.26 -1.95 0.04
N GLN A 65 -25.82 -2.36 1.23
CA GLN A 65 -25.43 -1.46 2.32
C GLN A 65 -24.29 -2.12 3.12
N PRO A 66 -23.06 -1.57 3.19
CA PRO A 66 -22.05 -2.04 4.16
C PRO A 66 -22.50 -1.84 5.60
N SER A 67 -21.95 -2.60 6.55
CA SER A 67 -22.22 -2.29 7.97
C SER A 67 -21.61 -0.95 8.34
N LYS A 68 -22.35 -0.10 9.05
CA LYS A 68 -21.87 1.22 9.52
C LYS A 68 -21.97 1.31 11.03
N PHE A 69 -21.08 2.10 11.61
CA PHE A 69 -21.17 2.58 12.99
C PHE A 69 -21.34 1.48 14.07
N GLY A 70 -20.73 0.31 13.84
CA GLY A 70 -20.83 -0.85 14.75
C GLY A 70 -21.99 -1.81 14.45
N GLY A 71 -22.74 -1.59 13.38
CA GLY A 71 -23.77 -2.53 12.90
C GLY A 71 -23.20 -3.89 12.50
N THR A 72 -24.05 -4.91 12.49
CA THR A 72 -23.67 -6.30 12.17
C THR A 72 -23.08 -6.43 10.77
N ILE A 73 -21.92 -7.09 10.67
CA ILE A 73 -21.30 -7.46 9.39
C ILE A 73 -22.11 -8.54 8.67
N CYS A 74 -22.02 -8.58 7.34
CA CYS A 74 -22.55 -9.71 6.57
C CYS A 74 -21.59 -10.90 6.66
N SER A 75 -22.12 -12.08 7.00
CA SER A 75 -21.38 -13.34 6.92
C SER A 75 -21.44 -13.92 5.50
N GLY A 76 -20.28 -14.34 4.99
CA GLY A 76 -20.11 -14.96 3.67
C GLY A 76 -20.01 -13.96 2.52
N ASP A 77 -19.44 -14.45 1.42
CA ASP A 77 -18.83 -13.63 0.38
C ASP A 77 -19.81 -13.12 -0.69
N ILE A 78 -19.32 -12.24 -1.56
CA ILE A 78 -20.09 -11.61 -2.66
C ILE A 78 -20.00 -12.38 -3.99
N TRP A 79 -19.07 -13.34 -4.08
CA TRP A 79 -18.92 -14.29 -5.19
C TRP A 79 -19.13 -15.71 -4.66
N ASP A 80 -19.60 -16.61 -5.51
CA ASP A 80 -19.75 -18.04 -5.19
C ASP A 80 -19.56 -18.88 -6.47
N GLU A 81 -18.93 -20.04 -6.32
CA GLU A 81 -18.59 -20.95 -7.41
C GLU A 81 -18.89 -22.41 -7.02
N THR A 82 -19.45 -23.18 -7.95
CA THR A 82 -19.85 -24.57 -7.71
C THR A 82 -19.49 -25.45 -8.90
N SER A 83 -19.24 -26.73 -8.66
CA SER A 83 -18.91 -27.68 -9.72
C SER A 83 -20.13 -28.00 -10.59
N CYS A 84 -19.88 -28.24 -11.88
CA CYS A 84 -20.91 -28.66 -12.83
C CYS A 84 -20.28 -29.57 -13.88
N ASN A 85 -21.01 -30.61 -14.29
CA ASN A 85 -20.58 -31.49 -15.37
C ASN A 85 -21.10 -30.91 -16.69
N SER A 86 -20.21 -30.42 -17.54
CA SER A 86 -20.58 -29.93 -18.87
C SER A 86 -20.91 -31.10 -19.81
N PRO A 87 -22.06 -31.08 -20.52
CA PRO A 87 -22.33 -32.06 -21.58
C PRO A 87 -21.61 -31.72 -22.89
N THR A 88 -21.18 -30.47 -23.07
CA THR A 88 -20.31 -30.05 -24.18
C THR A 88 -18.84 -30.22 -23.79
N PRO A 89 -17.98 -30.75 -24.68
CA PRO A 89 -16.55 -30.87 -24.42
C PRO A 89 -15.88 -29.49 -24.35
N CYS A 90 -14.82 -29.38 -23.55
CA CYS A 90 -13.93 -28.22 -23.57
C CYS A 90 -13.16 -28.18 -24.89
N VAL A 91 -13.66 -27.40 -25.86
CA VAL A 91 -12.92 -27.11 -27.09
C VAL A 91 -11.96 -25.94 -26.84
N ARG A 92 -10.80 -26.23 -26.24
CA ARG A 92 -9.62 -25.35 -26.36
C ARG A 92 -9.23 -25.35 -27.84
N GLN A 93 -9.76 -24.39 -28.61
CA GLN A 93 -9.31 -24.20 -29.99
C GLN A 93 -7.84 -23.78 -29.98
N ALA A 94 -7.03 -24.34 -30.89
CA ALA A 94 -5.63 -23.96 -31.05
C ALA A 94 -5.55 -22.58 -31.73
N GLN A 95 -5.72 -21.52 -30.93
CA GLN A 95 -5.81 -20.12 -31.40
C GLN A 95 -4.51 -19.59 -32.02
N CYS A 96 -3.38 -20.26 -31.78
CA CYS A 96 -2.05 -19.86 -32.25
C CYS A 96 -1.80 -20.14 -33.75
N GLY A 97 -2.61 -21.00 -34.39
CA GLY A 97 -2.60 -21.21 -35.84
C GLY A 97 -1.32 -21.86 -36.38
N GLN A 98 -0.31 -21.05 -36.73
CA GLN A 98 1.03 -21.53 -37.11
C GLN A 98 2.05 -21.46 -35.97
N ASP A 99 1.80 -20.60 -34.98
CA ASP A 99 2.65 -20.45 -33.79
C ASP A 99 2.55 -21.68 -32.87
N PHE A 100 3.57 -21.87 -32.02
CA PHE A 100 3.55 -22.87 -30.96
C PHE A 100 2.55 -22.46 -29.86
N GLN A 101 2.08 -23.43 -29.07
CA GLN A 101 1.11 -23.20 -28.00
C GLN A 101 1.50 -23.93 -26.72
N CYS A 102 1.71 -23.19 -25.62
CA CYS A 102 2.00 -23.74 -24.30
C CYS A 102 0.86 -24.65 -23.83
N GLY A 103 1.19 -25.83 -23.29
CA GLY A 103 0.25 -26.94 -23.05
C GLY A 103 -0.90 -26.62 -22.09
N GLU A 104 -0.58 -26.16 -20.87
CA GLU A 104 -1.58 -25.87 -19.84
C GLU A 104 -2.26 -24.50 -20.04
N THR A 105 -1.51 -23.51 -20.50
CA THR A 105 -1.91 -22.09 -20.41
C THR A 105 -2.40 -21.50 -21.74
N GLY A 106 -2.02 -22.11 -22.86
CA GLY A 106 -2.49 -21.71 -24.19
C GLY A 106 -1.84 -20.44 -24.74
N ARG A 107 -0.78 -19.91 -24.10
CA ARG A 107 0.07 -18.83 -24.64
C ARG A 107 0.62 -19.22 -26.01
N CYS A 108 0.64 -18.28 -26.95
CA CYS A 108 1.15 -18.48 -28.31
C CYS A 108 2.58 -17.96 -28.45
N LEU A 109 3.52 -18.85 -28.79
CA LEU A 109 4.94 -18.54 -28.99
C LEU A 109 5.35 -18.65 -30.46
N LYS A 110 6.26 -17.78 -30.91
CA LYS A 110 6.84 -17.90 -32.25
C LYS A 110 7.72 -19.16 -32.29
N ARG A 111 7.68 -19.93 -33.38
CA ARG A 111 8.44 -21.20 -33.52
C ARG A 111 9.98 -21.10 -33.39
N HIS A 112 10.54 -19.90 -33.33
CA HIS A 112 11.98 -19.69 -33.04
C HIS A 112 12.26 -19.56 -31.52
N LEU A 113 11.22 -19.65 -30.69
CA LEU A 113 11.25 -19.65 -29.22
C LEU A 113 10.94 -21.05 -28.66
N VAL A 114 11.19 -22.10 -29.45
CA VAL A 114 10.97 -23.50 -29.06
C VAL A 114 12.32 -24.18 -29.18
N CYS A 115 12.78 -24.83 -28.11
CA CYS A 115 14.15 -25.30 -27.94
C CYS A 115 15.19 -24.17 -28.10
N ASN A 116 14.97 -23.01 -27.48
CA ASN A 116 15.87 -21.87 -27.51
C ASN A 116 16.76 -21.73 -26.25
N GLY A 117 16.53 -22.51 -25.19
CA GLY A 117 17.22 -22.44 -23.91
C GLY A 117 16.60 -21.50 -22.86
N ASP A 118 15.54 -20.75 -23.22
CA ASP A 118 14.73 -19.93 -22.32
C ASP A 118 13.34 -20.54 -22.12
N ASN A 119 12.83 -20.44 -20.90
CA ASN A 119 11.51 -20.93 -20.53
C ASN A 119 10.46 -19.83 -20.77
N ASP A 120 9.99 -19.67 -22.02
CA ASP A 120 8.99 -18.68 -22.44
C ASP A 120 7.52 -19.14 -22.19
N CYS A 121 7.28 -20.44 -21.91
CA CYS A 121 6.04 -21.01 -21.34
C CYS A 121 6.17 -21.31 -19.83
N LEU A 122 5.18 -20.99 -18.99
CA LEU A 122 5.25 -21.29 -17.55
C LEU A 122 5.27 -22.80 -17.21
N ASP A 123 4.83 -23.65 -18.13
CA ASP A 123 4.87 -25.12 -18.00
C ASP A 123 6.13 -25.78 -18.60
N GLY A 124 7.01 -25.01 -19.24
CA GLY A 124 8.24 -25.50 -19.90
C GLY A 124 7.99 -26.38 -21.12
N SER A 125 6.77 -26.39 -21.68
CA SER A 125 6.41 -27.23 -22.85
C SER A 125 7.07 -26.81 -24.17
N ASP A 126 7.68 -25.63 -24.21
CA ASP A 126 8.52 -25.09 -25.27
C ASP A 126 9.95 -25.64 -25.27
N GLU A 127 10.46 -26.08 -24.12
CA GLU A 127 11.81 -26.66 -23.95
C GLU A 127 11.79 -28.19 -23.71
N ASP A 128 10.63 -28.85 -23.85
CA ASP A 128 10.49 -30.30 -23.75
C ASP A 128 10.90 -31.02 -25.06
N ASN A 129 11.48 -32.22 -24.93
CA ASN A 129 11.91 -33.09 -26.03
C ASN A 129 12.92 -32.42 -27.02
N CYS A 130 13.78 -31.53 -26.54
CA CYS A 130 14.75 -30.77 -27.34
C CYS A 130 16.11 -31.48 -27.61
N GLU A 131 16.15 -32.82 -27.66
CA GLU A 131 17.41 -33.61 -27.63
C GLU A 131 18.43 -33.29 -28.76
N ASP A 132 17.96 -32.94 -29.96
CA ASP A 132 18.79 -32.57 -31.12
C ASP A 132 19.03 -31.05 -31.26
N ALA A 133 18.45 -30.23 -30.38
CA ALA A 133 18.49 -28.78 -30.48
C ALA A 133 19.73 -28.19 -29.80
N MET A 134 20.73 -27.80 -30.59
CA MET A 134 21.78 -26.92 -30.10
C MET A 134 21.21 -25.50 -29.94
N ALA A 135 20.78 -25.18 -28.72
CA ALA A 135 20.53 -23.80 -28.32
C ALA A 135 21.74 -22.92 -28.66
N ALA A 136 21.51 -21.67 -29.04
CA ALA A 136 22.60 -20.75 -29.35
C ALA A 136 23.40 -20.46 -28.07
N GLU A 137 24.73 -20.38 -28.18
CA GLU A 137 25.60 -19.87 -27.11
C GLU A 137 25.45 -18.34 -26.99
N ASP A 138 24.23 -17.84 -26.76
CA ASP A 138 23.98 -16.45 -26.40
C ASP A 138 24.15 -16.33 -24.87
N ASP A 139 25.12 -15.53 -24.46
CA ASP A 139 25.76 -15.58 -23.12
C ASP A 139 24.92 -14.85 -22.05
N CYS A 140 23.61 -15.14 -22.05
CA CYS A 140 22.57 -14.24 -21.55
C CYS A 140 21.72 -14.84 -20.42
N HIS A 141 21.64 -16.17 -20.34
CA HIS A 141 21.05 -16.87 -19.18
C HIS A 141 21.90 -16.72 -17.91
N GLN A 142 23.16 -16.25 -18.02
CA GLN A 142 24.02 -15.91 -16.87
C GLN A 142 23.63 -14.59 -16.17
N TYR A 143 22.78 -13.75 -16.78
CA TYR A 143 22.42 -12.43 -16.25
C TYR A 143 21.08 -12.45 -15.52
N GLU A 144 21.11 -12.07 -14.24
CA GLU A 144 19.92 -11.85 -13.42
C GLU A 144 18.94 -10.84 -14.08
N PRO A 145 17.62 -10.97 -13.89
CA PRO A 145 16.65 -10.00 -14.39
C PRO A 145 16.81 -8.64 -13.69
N ILE A 146 16.38 -7.56 -14.37
CA ILE A 146 16.41 -6.21 -13.78
C ILE A 146 15.74 -6.18 -12.38
N PRO A 147 16.40 -5.61 -11.34
CA PRO A 147 15.90 -5.64 -9.97
C PRO A 147 14.49 -5.02 -9.83
N GLY A 148 13.61 -5.75 -9.14
CA GLY A 148 12.22 -5.33 -8.93
C GLY A 148 11.28 -5.53 -10.13
N SER A 149 11.71 -6.19 -11.21
CA SER A 149 10.87 -6.53 -12.38
C SER A 149 9.50 -7.09 -11.99
N GLU A 150 9.49 -8.09 -11.09
CA GLU A 150 8.27 -8.71 -10.57
C GLU A 150 7.32 -7.71 -9.89
N ARG A 151 7.83 -6.72 -9.16
CA ARG A 151 7.00 -5.68 -8.48
C ARG A 151 6.40 -4.69 -9.46
N ALA A 152 7.12 -4.32 -10.52
CA ALA A 152 6.58 -3.48 -11.59
C ALA A 152 5.58 -4.21 -12.49
N ALA A 153 5.58 -5.54 -12.48
CA ALA A 153 4.66 -6.38 -13.24
C ALA A 153 3.28 -6.58 -12.58
N LEU A 154 3.14 -6.26 -11.29
CA LEU A 154 1.90 -6.44 -10.54
C LEU A 154 0.80 -5.42 -10.91
N GLY A 155 -0.45 -5.84 -10.78
CA GLY A 155 -1.61 -4.95 -10.81
C GLY A 155 -1.73 -4.07 -9.56
N TYR A 156 -2.58 -3.05 -9.62
CA TYR A 156 -2.79 -2.11 -8.50
C TYR A 156 -4.28 -1.82 -8.26
N ASN A 157 -4.74 -1.97 -7.02
CA ASN A 157 -6.11 -1.66 -6.62
C ASN A 157 -6.16 -0.28 -5.95
N ILE A 158 -6.75 0.73 -6.62
CA ILE A 158 -6.78 2.11 -6.09
C ILE A 158 -7.71 2.29 -4.88
N LEU A 159 -8.58 1.33 -4.56
CA LEU A 159 -9.51 1.42 -3.42
C LEU A 159 -8.87 0.94 -2.11
N THR A 160 -8.02 -0.09 -2.19
CA THR A 160 -7.21 -0.59 -1.07
C THR A 160 -5.77 -0.05 -1.10
N GLN A 161 -5.37 0.59 -2.21
CA GLN A 161 -4.00 1.03 -2.54
C GLN A 161 -2.93 -0.07 -2.37
N GLU A 162 -3.30 -1.30 -2.67
CA GLU A 162 -2.46 -2.50 -2.51
C GLU A 162 -2.12 -3.14 -3.87
N GLU A 163 -0.99 -3.85 -3.89
CA GLU A 163 -0.52 -4.65 -5.02
C GLU A 163 -1.43 -5.87 -5.22
N ALA A 164 -1.71 -6.20 -6.49
CA ALA A 164 -2.54 -7.32 -6.90
C ALA A 164 -1.67 -8.44 -7.52
N GLN A 165 -2.28 -9.42 -8.18
CA GLN A 165 -1.53 -10.44 -8.93
C GLN A 165 -0.76 -9.84 -10.12
N SER A 166 0.17 -10.62 -10.66
CA SER A 166 0.91 -10.31 -11.89
C SER A 166 -0.03 -9.97 -13.05
N VAL A 167 0.29 -8.90 -13.76
CA VAL A 167 -0.45 -8.41 -14.94
C VAL A 167 0.42 -8.54 -16.18
N TYR A 168 1.67 -8.08 -16.08
CA TYR A 168 2.71 -8.35 -17.06
C TYR A 168 3.41 -9.66 -16.75
N ASP A 169 3.90 -10.34 -17.77
CA ASP A 169 4.96 -11.31 -17.54
C ASP A 169 6.28 -10.57 -17.20
N ALA A 170 6.90 -10.94 -16.08
CA ALA A 170 8.14 -10.35 -15.57
C ALA A 170 9.41 -11.09 -16.03
N LYS A 171 9.27 -12.24 -16.70
CA LYS A 171 10.34 -13.19 -17.05
C LYS A 171 10.35 -13.60 -18.53
N TYR A 172 9.27 -13.35 -19.29
CA TYR A 172 9.24 -13.52 -20.75
C TYR A 172 10.26 -12.60 -21.46
N TYR A 173 11.04 -13.17 -22.38
CA TYR A 173 12.11 -12.45 -23.08
C TYR A 173 11.90 -12.31 -24.59
N ASP A 174 10.99 -13.06 -25.24
CA ASP A 174 10.76 -12.97 -26.71
C ASP A 174 12.06 -13.24 -27.50
N GLY A 175 12.90 -14.15 -26.98
CA GLY A 175 14.24 -14.45 -27.51
C GLY A 175 15.23 -13.27 -27.48
N GLN A 176 14.93 -12.17 -26.78
CA GLN A 176 15.80 -10.99 -26.73
C GLN A 176 16.79 -11.04 -25.57
N CYS A 177 18.08 -10.87 -25.89
CA CYS A 177 19.13 -10.52 -24.94
C CYS A 177 19.38 -8.99 -24.91
N GLU A 178 18.39 -8.22 -24.46
CA GLU A 178 18.61 -6.81 -24.12
C GLU A 178 19.14 -6.70 -22.69
N THR A 179 20.37 -6.22 -22.52
CA THR A 179 21.02 -6.05 -21.20
C THR A 179 21.07 -4.59 -20.75
N VAL A 180 20.97 -4.37 -19.43
CA VAL A 180 21.18 -3.07 -18.80
C VAL A 180 22.49 -3.10 -18.03
N TYR A 181 23.42 -2.21 -18.40
CA TYR A 181 24.68 -2.02 -17.68
C TYR A 181 24.45 -1.37 -16.31
N ASN A 182 24.91 -2.04 -15.25
CA ASN A 182 24.95 -1.50 -13.89
C ASN A 182 26.37 -0.96 -13.61
N SER A 183 26.51 0.34 -13.34
CA SER A 183 27.83 0.97 -13.16
C SER A 183 28.56 0.61 -11.87
N GLU A 184 27.89 0.06 -10.85
CA GLU A 184 28.51 -0.27 -9.55
C GLU A 184 29.32 -1.58 -9.53
N TRP A 185 29.27 -2.39 -10.59
CA TRP A 185 29.79 -3.77 -10.62
C TRP A 185 31.26 -3.94 -10.21
N ARG A 186 32.11 -2.92 -10.45
CA ARG A 186 33.55 -2.91 -10.12
C ARG A 186 33.87 -2.77 -8.63
N LYS A 187 32.87 -2.87 -7.76
CA LYS A 187 33.02 -2.88 -6.31
C LYS A 187 33.60 -4.23 -5.89
N LEU A 188 34.76 -4.25 -5.23
CA LEU A 188 35.32 -5.49 -4.68
C LEU A 188 34.42 -5.98 -3.53
N GLN A 189 33.92 -7.21 -3.64
CA GLN A 189 33.03 -7.85 -2.69
C GLN A 189 33.68 -9.10 -2.09
N TYR A 190 33.33 -9.39 -0.84
CA TYR A 190 33.71 -10.62 -0.15
C TYR A 190 32.45 -11.22 0.45
N ASP A 191 32.11 -12.41 -0.03
CA ASP A 191 31.03 -13.22 0.51
C ASP A 191 31.64 -14.20 1.55
N PRO A 192 31.34 -14.05 2.86
CA PRO A 192 31.86 -14.94 3.90
C PRO A 192 31.10 -16.26 4.00
N THR A 193 29.97 -16.42 3.30
CA THR A 193 29.20 -17.68 3.23
C THR A 193 29.76 -18.61 2.15
N CYS A 194 30.26 -18.03 1.05
CA CYS A 194 30.96 -18.74 -0.01
C CYS A 194 32.49 -18.64 0.09
N GLU A 195 33.02 -17.93 1.10
CA GLU A 195 34.45 -17.60 1.28
C GLU A 195 35.12 -17.01 0.01
N ARG A 196 34.35 -16.22 -0.75
CA ARG A 196 34.69 -15.76 -2.10
C ARG A 196 34.99 -14.26 -2.11
N LEU A 197 36.21 -13.88 -2.48
CA LEU A 197 36.60 -12.49 -2.79
C LEU A 197 36.57 -12.29 -4.32
N TYR A 198 35.75 -11.36 -4.81
CA TYR A 198 35.48 -11.17 -6.24
C TYR A 198 35.05 -9.74 -6.57
N TYR A 199 35.16 -9.34 -7.84
CA TYR A 199 34.39 -8.21 -8.37
C TYR A 199 33.04 -8.74 -8.85
N GLY A 200 32.00 -7.91 -8.80
CA GLY A 200 30.65 -8.29 -9.25
C GLY A 200 30.52 -8.32 -10.78
N ASP A 201 31.38 -9.09 -11.48
CA ASP A 201 31.31 -9.28 -12.93
C ASP A 201 29.97 -9.91 -13.38
N ASP A 202 29.35 -10.71 -12.50
CA ASP A 202 27.98 -11.22 -12.58
C ASP A 202 26.93 -10.10 -12.49
N GLU A 203 27.10 -9.14 -11.60
CA GLU A 203 26.21 -7.98 -11.44
C GLU A 203 26.36 -6.88 -12.53
N LYS A 204 27.28 -7.06 -13.48
CA LYS A 204 27.66 -6.05 -14.49
C LYS A 204 26.55 -5.72 -15.48
N TYR A 205 25.75 -6.72 -15.81
CA TYR A 205 24.62 -6.64 -16.72
C TYR A 205 23.41 -7.33 -16.11
N PHE A 206 22.25 -6.69 -16.20
CA PHE A 206 20.98 -7.32 -15.87
C PHE A 206 20.16 -7.54 -17.14
N ARG A 207 19.54 -8.70 -17.31
CA ARG A 207 18.68 -9.00 -18.47
C ARG A 207 17.36 -8.26 -18.33
N LYS A 208 16.93 -7.56 -19.40
CA LYS A 208 15.72 -6.73 -19.39
C LYS A 208 14.54 -7.48 -20.03
N PRO A 209 13.53 -7.92 -19.24
CA PRO A 209 12.38 -8.64 -19.78
C PRO A 209 11.63 -7.86 -20.85
N TYR A 210 10.98 -8.57 -21.77
CA TYR A 210 10.38 -8.01 -22.98
C TYR A 210 9.43 -6.84 -22.69
N ASN A 211 8.61 -6.97 -21.64
CA ASN A 211 7.60 -5.99 -21.26
C ASN A 211 8.16 -4.64 -20.77
N PHE A 212 9.47 -4.53 -20.51
CA PHE A 212 10.14 -3.27 -20.17
C PHE A 212 10.71 -2.62 -21.43
N LEU A 213 10.27 -1.38 -21.70
CA LEU A 213 10.75 -0.56 -22.81
C LEU A 213 12.10 0.10 -22.50
N THR A 214 12.25 0.62 -21.28
CA THR A 214 13.51 1.19 -20.77
C THR A 214 13.62 0.93 -19.28
N TYR A 215 14.84 0.63 -18.82
CA TYR A 215 15.21 0.61 -17.41
C TYR A 215 16.60 1.24 -17.31
N HIS A 216 16.75 2.24 -16.45
CA HIS A 216 17.99 3.01 -16.30
C HIS A 216 18.34 3.11 -14.82
N PHE A 217 19.47 2.51 -14.42
CA PHE A 217 20.01 2.67 -13.07
C PHE A 217 20.38 4.13 -12.80
N GLU A 218 20.20 4.55 -11.55
CA GLU A 218 20.36 5.91 -11.09
C GLU A 218 21.21 5.95 -9.82
N ALA A 219 22.19 6.85 -9.78
CA ALA A 219 23.10 7.02 -8.64
C ALA A 219 22.62 8.10 -7.64
N LEU A 220 21.41 8.63 -7.84
CA LEU A 220 20.84 9.71 -7.05
C LEU A 220 20.03 9.15 -5.88
N ALA A 221 20.73 8.81 -4.79
CA ALA A 221 20.10 8.81 -3.48
C ALA A 221 19.74 10.26 -3.11
N ASP A 222 18.47 10.51 -2.77
CA ASP A 222 18.04 11.80 -2.22
C ASP A 222 18.43 11.83 -0.73
N THR A 223 19.74 12.05 -0.50
CA THR A 223 20.41 11.84 0.79
C THR A 223 20.02 12.84 1.87
N LEU A 224 19.15 13.81 1.57
CA LEU A 224 18.54 14.67 2.59
C LEU A 224 17.60 13.84 3.48
N ILE A 225 18.15 13.34 4.58
CA ILE A 225 17.41 12.67 5.64
C ILE A 225 16.56 13.72 6.36
N SER A 226 15.30 13.80 5.97
CA SER A 226 14.30 14.64 6.65
C SER A 226 14.11 14.15 8.09
N SER A 227 14.16 15.08 9.04
CA SER A 227 13.77 14.85 10.42
C SER A 227 12.72 15.88 10.81
N GLU A 228 11.49 15.40 11.03
CA GLU A 228 10.36 16.22 11.45
C GLU A 228 9.95 15.83 12.88
N LEU A 229 9.57 16.83 13.68
CA LEU A 229 9.11 16.68 15.06
C LEU A 229 7.63 17.05 15.14
N TYR A 230 6.88 16.28 15.93
CA TYR A 230 5.45 16.48 16.15
C TYR A 230 5.10 16.39 17.63
N ASP A 231 4.17 17.25 18.06
CA ASP A 231 3.80 17.41 19.46
C ASP A 231 2.82 16.32 19.94
N ASP A 232 2.08 15.69 19.02
CA ASP A 232 1.27 14.49 19.26
C ASP A 232 1.16 13.61 17.99
N ALA A 233 0.50 12.45 18.09
CA ALA A 233 0.40 11.53 16.94
C ALA A 233 -0.72 11.91 15.94
N ASN A 234 -1.60 12.87 16.25
CA ASN A 234 -2.52 13.42 15.25
C ASN A 234 -1.76 14.25 14.23
N GLU A 235 -0.82 15.07 14.69
CA GLU A 235 -0.01 15.92 13.83
C GLU A 235 0.85 15.06 12.88
N LEU A 236 1.61 14.09 13.44
CA LEU A 236 2.30 13.03 12.70
C LEU A 236 1.40 12.33 11.68
N PHE A 237 0.23 11.83 12.10
CA PHE A 237 -0.70 11.12 11.22
C PHE A 237 -1.23 12.01 10.10
N SER A 238 -1.52 13.29 10.40
CA SER A 238 -1.99 14.26 9.41
C SER A 238 -0.93 14.54 8.34
N LYS A 239 0.35 14.62 8.73
CA LYS A 239 1.48 14.81 7.82
C LYS A 239 1.74 13.57 6.95
N ILE A 240 1.80 12.37 7.54
CA ILE A 240 1.91 11.08 6.83
C ILE A 240 0.70 10.80 5.91
N LYS A 241 -0.46 11.40 6.20
CA LYS A 241 -1.64 11.37 5.34
C LYS A 241 -1.51 12.33 4.16
N ASN A 242 -1.11 13.57 4.41
CA ASN A 242 -0.96 14.60 3.39
C ASN A 242 0.14 14.26 2.38
N ASP A 243 1.32 13.82 2.84
CA ASP A 243 2.42 13.42 1.95
C ASP A 243 2.00 12.29 0.99
N LYS A 244 1.25 11.30 1.48
CA LYS A 244 0.72 10.19 0.66
C LYS A 244 -0.46 10.60 -0.23
N SER A 245 -0.99 11.82 -0.09
CA SER A 245 -1.95 12.39 -1.05
C SER A 245 -1.27 13.19 -2.18
N GLN A 246 0.05 13.39 -2.09
CA GLN A 246 0.85 14.16 -3.05
C GLN A 246 1.72 13.27 -3.98
N SER A 247 1.64 11.94 -3.86
CA SER A 247 2.23 11.03 -4.84
C SER A 247 1.39 11.02 -6.12
N ASP A 248 1.73 11.91 -7.07
CA ASP A 248 0.99 12.18 -8.30
C ASP A 248 1.07 11.01 -9.32
N GLY A 249 0.26 9.97 -9.09
CA GLY A 249 -0.01 8.92 -10.08
C GLY A 249 -0.91 9.44 -11.22
N ILE A 250 -0.32 10.17 -12.18
CA ILE A 250 -1.05 10.82 -13.27
C ILE A 250 -1.63 9.77 -14.24
N THR A 251 -2.95 9.54 -14.14
CA THR A 251 -3.68 8.61 -15.01
C THR A 251 -3.92 9.21 -16.41
N PHE A 252 -2.93 9.09 -17.30
CA PHE A 252 -3.03 9.52 -18.69
C PHE A 252 -3.98 8.64 -19.54
N GLY A 253 -5.28 8.90 -19.47
CA GLY A 253 -6.31 8.28 -20.31
C GLY A 253 -6.76 9.17 -21.47
N ILE A 254 -6.55 8.72 -22.71
CA ILE A 254 -7.03 9.42 -23.92
C ILE A 254 -8.48 9.00 -24.22
N GLY A 255 -9.44 9.87 -23.91
CA GLY A 255 -10.87 9.67 -24.18
C GLY A 255 -11.71 10.91 -23.86
N PRO A 256 -12.93 11.04 -24.40
CA PRO A 256 -13.71 12.29 -24.43
C PRO A 256 -14.41 12.66 -23.10
N ALA A 257 -13.74 12.46 -21.97
CA ALA A 257 -14.03 13.15 -20.72
C ALA A 257 -12.78 13.09 -19.83
N LYS A 258 -12.16 14.24 -19.55
CA LYS A 258 -11.21 14.33 -18.43
C LYS A 258 -12.00 14.01 -17.16
N ILE A 259 -11.77 12.84 -16.58
CA ILE A 259 -12.13 12.54 -15.20
C ILE A 259 -10.93 12.94 -14.36
N PRO A 260 -10.87 14.15 -13.78
CA PRO A 260 -10.00 14.39 -12.66
C PRO A 260 -10.54 13.54 -11.51
N ILE A 261 -10.04 12.31 -11.39
CA ILE A 261 -10.18 11.56 -10.15
C ILE A 261 -9.30 12.28 -9.14
N THR A 262 -9.86 13.30 -8.51
CA THR A 262 -9.31 13.86 -7.28
C THR A 262 -9.43 12.74 -6.25
N LEU A 263 -8.39 11.90 -6.18
CA LEU A 263 -8.29 10.82 -5.20
C LEU A 263 -8.25 11.48 -3.82
N MET A 264 -9.43 11.57 -3.18
CA MET A 264 -9.50 11.72 -1.74
C MET A 264 -8.86 10.46 -1.15
N GLY A 265 -7.56 10.54 -0.85
CA GLY A 265 -6.67 9.39 -0.80
C GLY A 265 -7.24 8.17 -0.07
N SER A 266 -7.55 7.12 -0.84
CA SER A 266 -7.89 5.78 -0.36
C SER A 266 -6.62 5.02 0.09
N VAL A 267 -5.91 5.68 1.01
CA VAL A 267 -4.69 5.29 1.71
C VAL A 267 -4.49 3.77 1.90
N SER A 268 -3.34 3.23 1.43
CA SER A 268 -3.05 1.78 1.56
C SER A 268 -3.12 1.26 2.98
N TRP A 269 -3.71 0.08 3.17
CA TRP A 269 -4.51 -0.13 4.37
C TRP A 269 -4.01 -1.24 5.31
N PHE A 270 -3.48 -2.36 4.81
CA PHE A 270 -2.82 -3.34 5.69
C PHE A 270 -1.66 -2.70 6.48
N ASP A 271 -0.80 -1.95 5.78
CA ASP A 271 0.36 -1.24 6.33
C ASP A 271 0.00 -0.01 7.19
N LYS A 272 -1.27 0.42 7.22
CA LYS A 272 -1.73 1.54 8.07
C LYS A 272 -2.73 1.17 9.16
N SER A 273 -3.44 0.05 9.05
CA SER A 273 -4.28 -0.46 10.15
C SER A 273 -3.43 -1.06 11.28
N SER A 274 -2.30 -1.70 10.94
CA SER A 274 -1.23 -2.07 11.88
C SER A 274 -0.62 -0.83 12.54
N PHE A 275 -0.08 0.08 11.74
CA PHE A 275 0.59 1.31 12.19
C PHE A 275 -0.31 2.24 13.02
N MET A 276 -1.59 2.40 12.67
CA MET A 276 -2.51 3.20 13.50
C MET A 276 -2.86 2.50 14.82
N LYS A 277 -2.94 1.16 14.84
CA LYS A 277 -3.05 0.39 16.09
C LYS A 277 -1.78 0.52 16.94
N GLU A 278 -0.61 0.58 16.30
CA GLU A 278 0.69 0.82 16.94
C GLU A 278 0.78 2.22 17.58
N LEU A 279 0.54 3.28 16.80
CA LEU A 279 0.45 4.66 17.28
C LEU A 279 -0.60 4.80 18.39
N SER A 280 -1.70 4.05 18.33
CA SER A 280 -2.78 4.17 19.33
C SER A 280 -2.36 3.81 20.75
N LYS A 281 -1.28 3.02 20.94
CA LYS A 281 -0.64 2.76 22.24
C LYS A 281 -0.14 4.06 22.90
N TYR A 282 0.32 5.01 22.08
CA TYR A 282 1.06 6.20 22.50
C TYR A 282 0.21 7.48 22.42
N ASN A 283 -1.11 7.34 22.59
CA ASN A 283 -2.09 8.43 22.50
C ASN A 283 -2.10 9.43 23.68
N GLU A 284 -1.13 9.35 24.59
CA GLU A 284 -1.03 10.24 25.74
C GLU A 284 -0.18 11.48 25.44
N LYS A 285 -0.58 12.65 25.94
CA LYS A 285 0.18 13.92 25.82
C LYS A 285 1.58 13.93 26.48
N ARG A 286 2.00 12.83 27.12
CA ARG A 286 3.40 12.65 27.57
C ARG A 286 4.34 12.32 26.41
N PHE A 287 3.83 11.87 25.26
CA PHE A 287 4.65 11.50 24.12
C PHE A 287 4.74 12.62 23.08
N SER A 288 5.93 12.81 22.51
CA SER A 288 6.18 13.46 21.22
C SER A 288 6.66 12.42 20.21
N PHE A 289 6.62 12.77 18.93
CA PHE A 289 7.02 11.88 17.84
C PHE A 289 8.10 12.56 17.00
N MET A 290 9.14 11.81 16.66
CA MET A 290 10.14 12.23 15.69
C MET A 290 10.10 11.27 14.50
N ARG A 291 9.83 11.80 13.31
CA ARG A 291 9.90 11.03 12.06
C ARG A 291 11.24 11.31 11.40
N VAL A 292 11.90 10.24 11.00
CA VAL A 292 13.13 10.24 10.21
C VAL A 292 12.79 9.56 8.89
N SER A 293 12.95 10.27 7.77
CA SER A 293 12.60 9.75 6.44
C SER A 293 13.60 10.18 5.36
N THR A 294 14.00 9.22 4.52
CA THR A 294 14.67 9.47 3.23
C THR A 294 14.12 8.52 2.17
N LYS A 295 14.11 8.99 0.91
CA LYS A 295 13.74 8.23 -0.29
C LYS A 295 15.01 8.07 -1.12
N VAL A 296 15.36 6.84 -1.49
CA VAL A 296 16.48 6.56 -2.39
C VAL A 296 15.91 6.05 -3.70
N GLN A 297 16.25 6.70 -4.80
CA GLN A 297 15.93 6.25 -6.16
C GLN A 297 17.10 5.38 -6.64
N THR A 298 16.81 4.21 -7.23
CA THR A 298 17.85 3.28 -7.74
C THR A 298 17.73 3.04 -9.24
N ALA A 299 16.55 3.20 -9.83
CA ALA A 299 16.37 3.20 -11.28
C ALA A 299 15.05 3.86 -11.71
N HIS A 300 15.02 4.39 -12.92
CA HIS A 300 13.79 4.80 -13.61
C HIS A 300 13.40 3.76 -14.67
N PHE A 301 12.12 3.39 -14.75
CA PHE A 301 11.61 2.36 -15.66
C PHE A 301 10.34 2.76 -16.41
N LYS A 302 10.10 2.10 -17.54
CA LYS A 302 8.95 2.33 -18.42
C LYS A 302 8.50 1.05 -19.09
N MET A 303 7.19 0.78 -19.06
CA MET A 303 6.61 -0.41 -19.66
C MET A 303 6.38 -0.24 -21.17
N ARG A 304 6.39 -1.36 -21.89
CA ARG A 304 6.03 -1.44 -23.31
C ARG A 304 4.55 -1.04 -23.50
N ARG A 305 4.24 -0.37 -24.61
CA ARG A 305 2.90 0.21 -24.89
C ARG A 305 2.07 -0.54 -25.93
N SER A 306 2.60 -1.61 -26.50
CA SER A 306 2.00 -2.39 -27.59
C SER A 306 2.65 -3.77 -27.68
N ASN A 307 1.92 -4.76 -28.15
CA ASN A 307 2.29 -6.18 -28.15
C ASN A 307 2.66 -6.70 -26.75
N ILE A 308 2.08 -6.14 -25.69
CA ILE A 308 2.31 -6.51 -24.30
C ILE A 308 1.98 -8.00 -24.11
N VAL A 309 2.86 -8.73 -23.42
CA VAL A 309 2.66 -10.14 -23.07
C VAL A 309 2.18 -10.22 -21.63
N LEU A 310 0.98 -10.77 -21.45
CA LEU A 310 0.37 -10.94 -20.13
C LEU A 310 1.03 -12.09 -19.36
N ASP A 311 1.00 -11.97 -18.04
CA ASP A 311 1.17 -13.11 -17.13
C ASP A 311 0.23 -14.26 -17.53
N GLU A 312 0.66 -15.52 -17.40
CA GLU A 312 -0.12 -16.67 -17.87
C GLU A 312 -1.38 -16.94 -17.05
N GLY A 313 -1.36 -16.64 -15.74
CA GLY A 313 -2.57 -16.68 -14.91
C GLY A 313 -3.55 -15.58 -15.29
N MET A 314 -3.06 -14.37 -15.60
CA MET A 314 -3.92 -13.30 -16.14
C MET A 314 -4.48 -13.67 -17.52
N LEU A 315 -3.69 -14.31 -18.38
CA LEU A 315 -4.11 -14.80 -19.69
C LEU A 315 -5.23 -15.84 -19.56
N GLN A 316 -5.05 -16.86 -18.71
CA GLN A 316 -6.09 -17.86 -18.41
C GLN A 316 -7.38 -17.17 -17.94
N SER A 317 -7.30 -16.37 -16.87
CA SER A 317 -8.46 -15.66 -16.31
C SER A 317 -9.16 -14.75 -17.33
N LEU A 318 -8.41 -14.08 -18.21
CA LEU A 318 -8.94 -13.24 -19.28
C LEU A 318 -9.66 -14.06 -20.36
N MET A 319 -9.14 -15.24 -20.72
CA MET A 319 -9.78 -16.14 -21.67
C MET A 319 -11.09 -16.71 -21.11
N GLU A 320 -11.11 -17.06 -19.83
CA GLU A 320 -12.29 -17.58 -19.11
C GLU A 320 -13.43 -16.56 -18.93
N LEU A 321 -13.15 -15.24 -19.00
CA LEU A 321 -14.20 -14.22 -18.95
C LEU A 321 -15.20 -14.39 -20.12
N PRO A 322 -16.52 -14.46 -19.87
CA PRO A 322 -17.53 -14.59 -20.92
C PRO A 322 -17.68 -13.30 -21.75
N GLU A 323 -18.02 -13.42 -23.03
CA GLU A 323 -18.37 -12.26 -23.87
C GLU A 323 -19.69 -11.60 -23.46
N GLN A 324 -20.63 -12.38 -22.92
CA GLN A 324 -21.82 -11.84 -22.28
C GLN A 324 -21.46 -11.21 -20.93
N PHE A 325 -21.93 -9.99 -20.69
CA PHE A 325 -21.64 -9.24 -19.47
C PHE A 325 -22.14 -9.98 -18.20
N ASN A 326 -21.21 -10.48 -17.38
CA ASN A 326 -21.48 -11.01 -16.04
C ASN A 326 -20.68 -10.21 -15.01
N TYR A 327 -21.35 -9.40 -14.19
CA TYR A 327 -20.64 -8.52 -13.24
C TYR A 327 -19.77 -9.30 -12.24
N GLY A 328 -20.25 -10.45 -11.73
CA GLY A 328 -19.50 -11.31 -10.80
C GLY A 328 -18.12 -11.72 -11.31
N MET A 329 -18.06 -12.31 -12.52
CA MET A 329 -16.80 -12.76 -13.13
C MET A 329 -15.81 -11.62 -13.36
N TYR A 330 -16.28 -10.51 -13.93
CA TYR A 330 -15.42 -9.36 -14.20
C TYR A 330 -15.02 -8.61 -12.91
N ALA A 331 -15.85 -8.63 -11.87
CA ALA A 331 -15.50 -8.07 -10.55
C ALA A 331 -14.48 -8.92 -9.79
N LYS A 332 -14.53 -10.27 -9.93
CA LYS A 332 -13.49 -11.17 -9.42
C LYS A 332 -12.15 -10.88 -10.12
N PHE A 333 -12.14 -10.77 -11.44
CA PHE A 333 -10.96 -10.36 -12.21
C PHE A 333 -10.37 -9.01 -11.78
N ILE A 334 -11.21 -7.99 -11.51
CA ILE A 334 -10.76 -6.67 -11.01
C ILE A 334 -10.26 -6.73 -9.56
N ASN A 335 -10.76 -7.66 -8.75
CA ASN A 335 -10.26 -7.91 -7.41
C ASN A 335 -8.85 -8.53 -7.46
N ASP A 336 -8.67 -9.52 -8.34
CA ASP A 336 -7.50 -10.40 -8.35
C ASP A 336 -6.31 -9.78 -9.11
N TYR A 337 -6.55 -9.09 -10.24
CA TYR A 337 -5.55 -8.35 -11.03
C TYR A 337 -5.57 -6.83 -10.79
N GLY A 338 -6.40 -6.37 -9.86
CA GLY A 338 -6.51 -4.96 -9.50
C GLY A 338 -7.28 -4.10 -10.51
N THR A 339 -7.38 -2.82 -10.16
CA THR A 339 -8.16 -1.81 -10.91
C THR A 339 -7.37 -1.14 -12.04
N HIS A 340 -6.05 -1.12 -11.91
CA HIS A 340 -5.09 -0.39 -12.73
C HIS A 340 -3.80 -1.22 -12.89
N TYR A 341 -3.00 -0.91 -13.90
CA TYR A 341 -1.65 -1.45 -14.11
C TYR A 341 -0.63 -0.31 -14.22
N ILE A 342 0.62 -0.59 -13.86
CA ILE A 342 1.73 0.37 -13.89
C ILE A 342 2.19 0.60 -15.34
N THR A 343 2.46 1.85 -15.73
CA THR A 343 2.97 2.18 -17.08
C THR A 343 4.41 2.73 -17.09
N SER A 344 4.81 3.38 -16.02
CA SER A 344 6.14 3.98 -15.81
C SER A 344 6.35 4.20 -14.32
N GLY A 345 7.60 4.30 -13.86
CA GLY A 345 7.86 4.69 -12.48
C GLY A 345 9.33 4.73 -12.11
N THR A 346 9.56 4.84 -10.81
CA THR A 346 10.88 4.84 -10.19
C THR A 346 10.98 3.68 -9.20
N MET A 347 12.03 2.88 -9.35
CA MET A 347 12.46 1.87 -8.40
C MET A 347 13.33 2.52 -7.32
N GLY A 348 13.27 1.96 -6.11
CA GLY A 348 14.15 2.36 -5.03
C GLY A 348 13.67 1.88 -3.69
N GLY A 349 13.76 2.75 -2.68
CA GLY A 349 13.27 2.46 -1.35
C GLY A 349 12.93 3.71 -0.55
N ILE A 350 12.16 3.50 0.51
CA ILE A 350 11.83 4.54 1.48
C ILE A 350 12.26 4.04 2.85
N TYR A 351 13.22 4.73 3.46
CA TYR A 351 13.73 4.45 4.79
C TYR A 351 13.01 5.39 5.76
N GLU A 352 11.99 4.89 6.44
CA GLU A 352 11.18 5.68 7.37
C GLU A 352 11.15 5.03 8.75
N TYR A 353 11.46 5.82 9.78
CA TYR A 353 11.38 5.47 11.19
C TYR A 353 10.62 6.54 11.96
N ILE A 354 9.84 6.10 12.95
CA ILE A 354 9.10 6.98 13.86
C ILE A 354 9.47 6.62 15.29
N LEU A 355 10.14 7.55 15.96
CA LEU A 355 10.56 7.43 17.35
C LEU A 355 9.45 8.00 18.24
N VAL A 356 9.07 7.26 19.28
CA VAL A 356 8.15 7.72 20.32
C VAL A 356 8.98 8.19 21.51
N LEU A 357 8.82 9.46 21.93
CA LEU A 357 9.67 10.11 22.94
C LEU A 357 8.84 10.50 24.17
N ASP A 358 9.22 10.08 25.38
CA ASP A 358 8.56 10.54 26.61
C ASP A 358 9.12 11.92 27.04
N LYS A 359 8.29 12.95 26.90
CA LYS A 359 8.62 14.35 27.20
C LYS A 359 9.07 14.56 28.63
N LYS A 360 8.42 13.90 29.61
CA LYS A 360 8.79 14.03 31.03
C LYS A 360 10.16 13.43 31.29
N LYS A 361 10.47 12.32 30.63
CA LYS A 361 11.78 11.69 30.76
C LYS A 361 12.87 12.52 30.08
N MET A 362 12.60 13.11 28.92
CA MET A 362 13.50 14.09 28.30
C MET A 362 13.76 15.29 29.23
N GLU A 363 12.72 15.85 29.88
CA GLU A 363 12.84 16.93 30.87
C GLU A 363 13.65 16.53 32.11
N VAL A 364 13.43 15.34 32.67
CA VAL A 364 14.11 14.85 33.88
C VAL A 364 15.57 14.48 33.63
N ASP A 365 15.85 13.79 32.51
CA ASP A 365 17.20 13.33 32.15
C ASP A 365 18.01 14.42 31.43
N GLY A 366 17.41 15.58 31.11
CA GLY A 366 18.06 16.73 30.46
C GLY A 366 18.33 16.54 28.95
N ILE A 367 17.63 15.60 28.31
CA ILE A 367 17.89 15.17 26.92
C ILE A 367 17.13 16.05 25.93
N THR A 368 17.82 16.65 24.95
CA THR A 368 17.17 17.40 23.87
C THR A 368 16.77 16.50 22.69
N THR A 369 15.88 16.98 21.82
CA THR A 369 15.55 16.29 20.56
C THR A 369 16.75 16.14 19.63
N ARG A 370 17.72 17.07 19.69
CA ARG A 370 18.98 16.97 18.95
C ARG A 370 19.91 15.90 19.50
N ASP A 371 19.91 15.65 20.81
CA ASP A 371 20.68 14.54 21.40
C ASP A 371 20.12 13.19 20.95
N VAL A 372 18.79 13.07 20.86
CA VAL A 372 18.12 11.89 20.27
C VAL A 372 18.47 11.74 18.78
N GLN A 373 18.41 12.80 17.98
CA GLN A 373 18.85 12.78 16.57
C GLN A 373 20.30 12.32 16.43
N ASN A 374 21.21 12.88 17.22
CA ASN A 374 22.64 12.54 17.17
C ASN A 374 22.90 11.07 17.57
N CYS A 375 22.23 10.58 18.62
CA CYS A 375 22.43 9.23 19.12
C CYS A 375 21.84 8.17 18.18
N ILE A 376 20.66 8.43 17.60
CA ILE A 376 20.04 7.58 16.57
C ILE A 376 20.83 7.66 15.26
N GLY A 377 21.35 8.82 14.89
CA GLY A 377 22.25 8.98 13.75
C GLY A 377 23.50 8.10 13.91
N GLY A 378 24.15 8.16 15.07
CA GLY A 378 25.31 7.34 15.39
C GLY A 378 25.06 5.83 15.46
N SER A 379 23.86 5.38 15.86
CA SER A 379 23.52 3.95 15.95
C SER A 379 23.03 3.36 14.62
N VAL A 380 22.35 4.17 13.80
CA VAL A 380 21.75 3.75 12.51
C VAL A 380 22.68 4.01 11.31
N GLY A 381 23.64 4.92 11.45
CA GLY A 381 24.50 5.38 10.36
C GLY A 381 23.86 6.45 9.48
N LEU A 382 23.19 7.42 10.12
CA LEU A 382 22.56 8.59 9.49
C LEU A 382 23.23 9.89 9.99
N GLU A 383 23.32 10.89 9.13
CA GLU A 383 23.81 12.24 9.47
C GLU A 383 22.69 13.27 9.26
N PHE A 384 22.50 14.19 10.20
CA PHE A 384 21.38 15.13 10.23
C PHE A 384 21.86 16.59 10.06
N GLY A 385 22.22 16.95 8.82
CA GLY A 385 22.67 18.31 8.44
C GLY A 385 24.18 18.53 8.48
N ASP A 386 24.62 19.77 8.17
CA ASP A 386 26.01 20.15 7.85
C ASP A 386 27.10 19.91 8.93
N THR A 387 26.75 19.41 10.12
CA THR A 387 27.73 19.19 11.20
C THR A 387 28.35 17.79 11.14
N LEU A 388 29.51 17.70 10.50
CA LEU A 388 30.45 16.56 10.58
C LEU A 388 30.77 16.19 12.04
N ILE A 389 30.21 15.09 12.54
CA ILE A 389 30.62 14.47 13.82
C ILE A 389 31.26 13.11 13.53
N VAL A 390 32.51 13.16 13.07
CA VAL A 390 33.42 12.00 13.09
C VAL A 390 33.58 11.55 14.53
N LYS A 391 33.14 10.31 14.85
CA LYS A 391 33.34 9.56 16.11
C LYS A 391 34.00 10.37 17.25
N GLY A 392 33.23 11.25 17.87
CA GLY A 392 33.69 12.16 18.90
C GLY A 392 32.79 12.13 20.13
N GLU A 393 33.38 12.19 21.31
CA GLU A 393 32.67 12.25 22.58
C GLU A 393 32.01 13.64 22.72
N LEU A 394 30.67 13.69 22.77
CA LEU A 394 29.94 14.93 23.06
C LEU A 394 30.13 15.28 24.55
N PRO A 395 30.72 16.45 24.90
CA PRO A 395 31.00 16.79 26.30
C PRO A 395 29.72 16.99 27.13
N GLY A 396 29.30 15.92 27.81
CA GLY A 396 28.11 15.89 28.67
C GLY A 396 27.26 14.63 28.50
N LEU A 397 27.19 14.04 27.30
CA LEU A 397 26.25 12.97 26.98
C LEU A 397 26.89 11.57 27.05
N LYS A 398 27.05 11.03 28.26
CA LYS A 398 27.56 9.65 28.49
C LYS A 398 26.63 8.53 27.96
N SER A 399 25.44 8.84 27.44
CA SER A 399 24.37 7.85 27.18
C SER A 399 24.36 7.22 25.77
N CYS A 400 25.36 7.49 24.93
CA CYS A 400 25.53 6.86 23.61
C CYS A 400 26.66 5.81 23.57
N GLU A 401 27.10 5.31 24.74
CA GLU A 401 28.12 4.26 24.82
C GLU A 401 27.56 2.88 24.42
N LYS A 402 27.97 2.42 23.24
CA LYS A 402 27.95 1.05 22.68
C LYS A 402 27.40 -0.07 23.60
N SER A 403 26.12 -0.41 23.47
CA SER A 403 25.63 -1.74 23.87
C SER A 403 25.85 -2.75 22.74
N GLY A 404 27.08 -3.27 22.64
CA GLY A 404 27.37 -4.43 21.78
C GLY A 404 27.02 -5.73 22.49
N ASN A 405 26.18 -6.57 21.87
CA ASN A 405 25.76 -7.89 22.36
C ASN A 405 25.21 -7.94 23.80
N ALA A 406 23.96 -7.50 24.00
CA ALA A 406 23.18 -7.79 25.21
C ALA A 406 21.70 -8.11 24.87
N SER A 407 21.12 -9.09 25.55
CA SER A 407 19.83 -9.68 25.20
C SER A 407 18.59 -8.97 25.79
N ARG A 408 17.92 -8.19 24.95
CA ARG A 408 16.46 -8.15 24.74
C ARG A 408 15.49 -7.71 25.86
N GLU A 409 15.84 -7.59 27.14
CA GLU A 409 14.88 -7.14 28.19
C GLU A 409 15.23 -5.83 28.92
N THR A 410 16.49 -5.37 28.90
CA THR A 410 16.93 -4.21 29.72
C THR A 410 17.04 -2.88 28.97
N ASN A 411 17.04 -2.88 27.63
CA ASN A 411 17.68 -1.80 26.86
C ASN A 411 16.77 -0.63 26.39
N ASN A 412 15.44 -0.78 26.37
CA ASN A 412 14.50 0.28 25.92
C ASN A 412 14.40 1.50 26.87
N LYS A 413 15.37 1.75 27.76
CA LYS A 413 15.30 2.78 28.81
C LYS A 413 16.40 3.85 28.77
N ILE A 414 17.26 3.88 27.76
CA ILE A 414 18.54 4.63 27.84
C ILE A 414 18.50 6.06 27.23
N LEU A 415 17.50 6.41 26.41
CA LEU A 415 17.48 7.67 25.63
C LEU A 415 16.13 8.43 25.63
N ALA A 416 15.25 8.20 26.61
CA ALA A 416 13.86 8.70 26.64
C ALA A 416 12.95 8.29 25.44
N VAL A 417 13.47 7.56 24.47
CA VAL A 417 12.71 6.82 23.45
C VAL A 417 11.99 5.64 24.14
N GLU A 418 10.67 5.56 23.96
CA GLU A 418 9.80 4.49 24.50
C GLU A 418 9.60 3.35 23.47
N ASP A 419 9.46 3.70 22.18
CA ASP A 419 9.27 2.74 21.07
C ASP A 419 9.86 3.29 19.76
N ILE A 420 10.17 2.38 18.82
CA ILE A 420 10.74 2.67 17.49
C ILE A 420 9.92 1.93 16.44
N ILE A 421 9.05 2.66 15.75
CA ILE A 421 8.19 2.11 14.70
C ILE A 421 8.93 2.19 13.36
N SER A 422 9.32 1.03 12.80
CA SER A 422 9.93 0.93 11.47
C SER A 422 8.86 0.92 10.38
N ARG A 423 9.08 1.70 9.32
CA ARG A 423 8.26 1.73 8.08
C ARG A 423 9.13 1.66 6.82
N VAL A 424 10.30 1.04 6.94
CA VAL A 424 11.25 0.83 5.85
C VAL A 424 10.62 -0.04 4.74
N ARG A 425 10.74 0.39 3.48
CA ARG A 425 10.27 -0.33 2.30
C ARG A 425 11.38 -0.45 1.25
N GLY A 426 11.52 -1.65 0.68
CA GLY A 426 12.68 -2.04 -0.13
C GLY A 426 13.86 -2.46 0.74
N GLY A 427 14.77 -3.24 0.16
CA GLY A 427 15.95 -3.82 0.80
C GLY A 427 15.65 -5.15 1.48
N SER A 428 16.60 -6.08 1.42
CA SER A 428 16.57 -7.32 2.20
C SER A 428 17.05 -7.07 3.64
N SER A 429 16.42 -7.74 4.60
CA SER A 429 16.82 -7.84 6.01
C SER A 429 18.13 -8.60 6.22
N ASP A 430 18.47 -9.48 5.29
CA ASP A 430 19.44 -10.56 5.54
C ASP A 430 20.87 -10.13 5.15
N TRP A 431 21.00 -9.03 4.40
CA TRP A 431 22.26 -8.52 3.87
C TRP A 431 23.11 -7.78 4.92
N GLY A 432 23.62 -8.56 5.88
CA GLY A 432 24.56 -8.12 6.91
C GLY A 432 24.22 -8.53 8.34
N SER A 433 23.09 -9.22 8.58
CA SER A 433 22.70 -9.66 9.92
C SER A 433 23.23 -11.06 10.26
N GLY A 434 24.46 -11.10 10.75
CA GLY A 434 24.87 -12.18 11.65
C GLY A 434 23.96 -12.14 12.89
N LEU A 435 23.28 -13.27 13.16
CA LEU A 435 22.22 -13.46 14.17
C LEU A 435 20.86 -12.81 13.81
N THR A 436 19.88 -13.68 13.59
CA THR A 436 18.47 -13.34 13.39
C THR A 436 17.79 -12.92 14.69
N GLN A 437 17.27 -11.69 14.76
CA GLN A 437 16.26 -11.30 15.76
C GLN A 437 15.20 -10.39 15.15
N ASN A 438 13.94 -10.66 15.53
CA ASN A 438 12.78 -9.85 15.17
C ASN A 438 12.96 -8.38 15.58
N SER A 439 12.43 -7.45 14.78
CA SER A 439 12.43 -5.98 15.00
C SER A 439 13.82 -5.35 15.24
N SER A 440 14.86 -5.79 14.53
CA SER A 440 16.16 -5.10 14.50
C SER A 440 16.11 -3.85 13.61
N THR A 441 16.74 -2.76 14.06
CA THR A 441 16.95 -1.55 13.24
C THR A 441 18.05 -1.79 12.21
N ILE A 442 17.66 -2.11 10.96
CA ILE A 442 18.61 -2.24 9.85
C ILE A 442 19.32 -0.91 9.59
N THR A 443 20.65 -0.89 9.63
CA THR A 443 21.43 0.36 9.39
C THR A 443 21.21 0.88 7.98
N TYR A 444 21.17 2.21 7.81
CA TYR A 444 20.96 2.86 6.52
C TYR A 444 21.97 2.40 5.46
N ARG A 445 23.22 2.12 5.88
CA ARG A 445 24.30 1.62 5.00
C ARG A 445 24.15 0.15 4.59
N SER A 446 23.46 -0.69 5.38
CA SER A 446 23.11 -2.07 4.98
C SER A 446 21.92 -2.03 4.02
N TRP A 447 20.86 -1.32 4.41
CA TRP A 447 19.65 -1.11 3.60
C TRP A 447 19.96 -0.53 2.21
N GLY A 448 20.73 0.56 2.14
CA GLY A 448 21.10 1.19 0.88
C GLY A 448 21.98 0.32 -0.04
N ARG A 449 22.59 -0.74 0.49
CA ARG A 449 23.26 -1.78 -0.33
C ARG A 449 22.26 -2.81 -0.84
N SER A 450 21.36 -3.30 0.00
CA SER A 450 20.39 -4.34 -0.39
C SER A 450 19.27 -3.82 -1.31
N LEU A 451 19.00 -2.51 -1.31
CA LEU A 451 18.09 -1.84 -2.27
C LEU A 451 18.44 -2.06 -3.74
N LYS A 452 19.72 -2.26 -4.07
CA LYS A 452 20.17 -2.50 -5.45
C LYS A 452 19.56 -3.79 -6.03
N TYR A 453 19.38 -4.80 -5.20
CA TYR A 453 18.89 -6.14 -5.57
C TYR A 453 17.40 -6.31 -5.26
N SER A 454 16.91 -5.67 -4.19
CA SER A 454 15.51 -5.71 -3.77
C SER A 454 14.88 -4.32 -3.65
N PRO A 455 14.75 -3.57 -4.77
CA PRO A 455 14.00 -2.32 -4.76
C PRO A 455 12.49 -2.58 -4.71
N VAL A 456 11.74 -1.55 -4.32
CA VAL A 456 10.28 -1.47 -4.49
C VAL A 456 9.94 -0.31 -5.42
N VAL A 457 8.76 -0.38 -6.04
CA VAL A 457 8.21 0.76 -6.79
C VAL A 457 7.83 1.86 -5.79
N ILE A 458 8.55 3.00 -5.84
CA ILE A 458 8.38 4.11 -4.87
C ILE A 458 7.43 5.19 -5.38
N ASP A 459 7.44 5.47 -6.68
CA ASP A 459 6.58 6.42 -7.38
C ASP A 459 6.23 5.85 -8.77
N PHE A 460 5.00 6.01 -9.26
CA PHE A 460 4.57 5.39 -10.53
C PHE A 460 3.36 6.07 -11.20
N GLU A 461 3.33 5.99 -12.53
CA GLU A 461 2.16 6.22 -13.37
C GLU A 461 1.38 4.92 -13.58
N MET A 462 0.05 5.02 -13.74
CA MET A 462 -0.82 3.87 -13.95
C MET A 462 -1.98 4.16 -14.91
N GLN A 463 -2.52 3.10 -15.53
CA GLN A 463 -3.71 3.16 -16.39
C GLN A 463 -4.77 2.13 -15.96
N PRO A 464 -6.08 2.40 -16.14
CA PRO A 464 -7.15 1.46 -15.77
C PRO A 464 -7.01 0.10 -16.46
N ILE A 465 -7.25 -1.00 -15.75
CA ILE A 465 -6.96 -2.38 -16.19
C ILE A 465 -7.59 -2.73 -17.56
N HIS A 466 -8.77 -2.20 -17.87
CA HIS A 466 -9.42 -2.40 -19.16
C HIS A 466 -8.68 -1.75 -20.36
N GLN A 467 -7.71 -0.86 -20.15
CA GLN A 467 -6.93 -0.26 -21.25
C GLN A 467 -5.84 -1.20 -21.76
N LEU A 468 -5.38 -2.14 -20.93
CA LEU A 468 -4.35 -3.12 -21.27
C LEU A 468 -4.74 -3.96 -22.50
N LEU A 469 -6.01 -4.37 -22.57
CA LEU A 469 -6.57 -5.24 -23.63
C LEU A 469 -6.60 -4.64 -25.06
N ARG A 470 -6.14 -3.39 -25.24
CA ARG A 470 -5.88 -2.79 -26.57
C ARG A 470 -4.42 -2.88 -27.01
N HIS A 471 -3.55 -3.25 -26.08
CA HIS A 471 -2.11 -3.17 -26.23
C HIS A 471 -1.45 -4.56 -26.13
N THR A 472 -2.21 -5.62 -25.89
CA THR A 472 -1.77 -7.02 -25.83
C THR A 472 -1.51 -7.63 -27.21
N ASN A 473 -0.70 -8.69 -27.27
CA ASN A 473 -0.51 -9.52 -28.46
C ASN A 473 -1.78 -10.28 -28.93
N LEU A 474 -2.80 -10.41 -28.06
CA LEU A 474 -4.04 -11.19 -28.28
C LEU A 474 -5.04 -10.62 -29.32
N GLY A 475 -4.76 -9.46 -29.93
CA GLY A 475 -5.67 -8.83 -30.90
C GLY A 475 -6.84 -8.06 -30.27
N LEU A 476 -7.92 -7.84 -31.05
CA LEU A 476 -9.01 -6.92 -30.72
C LEU A 476 -10.08 -7.53 -29.80
N LEU A 477 -9.82 -7.54 -28.49
CA LEU A 477 -10.76 -8.01 -27.46
C LEU A 477 -11.85 -6.97 -27.09
N GLU A 478 -12.47 -6.29 -28.06
CA GLU A 478 -13.32 -5.12 -27.82
C GLU A 478 -14.52 -5.39 -26.88
N THR A 479 -15.22 -6.52 -27.06
CA THR A 479 -16.37 -6.88 -26.22
C THR A 479 -15.97 -7.08 -24.75
N LYS A 480 -14.89 -7.86 -24.51
CA LYS A 480 -14.32 -8.04 -23.17
C LYS A 480 -13.82 -6.71 -22.60
N GLN A 481 -13.26 -5.83 -23.43
CA GLN A 481 -12.83 -4.50 -23.00
C GLN A 481 -13.98 -3.60 -22.52
N GLN A 482 -15.09 -3.57 -23.27
CA GLN A 482 -16.27 -2.78 -22.91
C GLN A 482 -16.95 -3.33 -21.65
N ASN A 483 -17.03 -4.65 -21.52
CA ASN A 483 -17.52 -5.31 -20.32
C ASN A 483 -16.64 -5.02 -19.09
N LEU A 484 -15.32 -5.15 -19.21
CA LEU A 484 -14.38 -4.89 -18.11
C LEU A 484 -14.38 -3.42 -17.69
N ARG A 485 -14.53 -2.49 -18.65
CA ARG A 485 -14.76 -1.07 -18.35
C ARG A 485 -16.07 -0.85 -17.57
N ARG A 486 -17.16 -1.48 -18.00
CA ARG A 486 -18.48 -1.39 -17.33
C ARG A 486 -18.44 -1.97 -15.92
N ALA A 487 -17.77 -3.11 -15.73
CA ALA A 487 -17.57 -3.73 -14.43
C ALA A 487 -16.70 -2.83 -13.52
N LEU A 488 -15.64 -2.22 -14.04
CA LEU A 488 -14.80 -1.28 -13.27
C LEU A 488 -15.56 -0.02 -12.85
N ASP A 489 -16.37 0.57 -13.74
CA ASP A 489 -17.28 1.69 -13.42
C ASP A 489 -18.26 1.33 -12.28
N GLN A 490 -18.70 0.07 -12.20
CA GLN A 490 -19.59 -0.44 -11.13
C GLN A 490 -18.82 -0.76 -9.84
N TYR A 491 -17.68 -1.45 -9.93
CA TYR A 491 -16.82 -1.84 -8.80
C TYR A 491 -16.31 -0.60 -8.04
N LEU A 492 -15.82 0.43 -8.76
CA LEU A 492 -15.37 1.70 -8.19
C LEU A 492 -16.50 2.55 -7.56
N MET A 493 -17.77 2.19 -7.81
CA MET A 493 -18.95 2.77 -7.17
C MET A 493 -19.43 1.92 -5.99
N GLU A 494 -19.42 0.60 -6.12
CA GLU A 494 -19.84 -0.36 -5.08
C GLU A 494 -18.87 -0.39 -3.90
N PHE A 495 -17.57 -0.40 -4.14
CA PHE A 495 -16.54 -0.46 -3.09
C PHE A 495 -15.99 0.92 -2.71
N ASN A 496 -16.75 1.99 -2.99
CA ASN A 496 -16.33 3.34 -2.70
C ASN A 496 -16.50 3.71 -1.21
N ALA A 497 -15.44 4.24 -0.58
CA ALA A 497 -15.45 4.68 0.81
C ALA A 497 -16.54 5.73 1.13
N CYS A 498 -17.06 6.46 0.14
CA CYS A 498 -18.21 7.36 0.33
C CYS A 498 -19.44 6.65 0.95
N ARG A 499 -19.61 5.35 0.69
CA ARG A 499 -20.77 4.54 1.13
C ARG A 499 -20.79 4.31 2.63
N CYS A 500 -19.69 4.56 3.33
CA CYS A 500 -19.60 4.47 4.78
C CYS A 500 -20.37 5.56 5.52
N GLY A 501 -20.75 6.65 4.84
CA GLY A 501 -21.37 7.80 5.48
C GLY A 501 -20.35 8.75 6.12
N PRO A 502 -20.80 9.71 6.94
CA PRO A 502 -19.93 10.73 7.51
C PRO A 502 -19.10 10.18 8.67
N CYS A 503 -17.78 10.28 8.55
CA CYS A 503 -16.87 10.31 9.70
C CYS A 503 -16.64 11.77 10.07
N PHE A 504 -17.01 12.17 11.28
CA PHE A 504 -16.93 13.55 11.75
C PHE A 504 -15.49 13.93 12.15
N ASN A 505 -15.26 15.23 12.37
CA ASN A 505 -14.00 15.75 12.91
C ASN A 505 -12.74 15.27 12.17
N ASN A 506 -12.80 15.27 10.84
CA ASN A 506 -11.74 14.85 9.90
C ASN A 506 -11.36 13.36 9.95
N GLY A 507 -12.20 12.50 10.54
CA GLY A 507 -12.05 11.05 10.48
C GLY A 507 -12.04 10.49 9.04
N GLU A 508 -11.35 9.37 8.84
CA GLU A 508 -11.26 8.69 7.54
C GLU A 508 -12.33 7.59 7.42
N PRO A 509 -13.30 7.68 6.50
CA PRO A 509 -14.14 6.54 6.14
C PRO A 509 -13.33 5.52 5.36
N ILE A 510 -13.35 4.27 5.80
CA ILE A 510 -12.67 3.14 5.15
C ILE A 510 -13.67 1.99 5.02
N LEU A 511 -13.79 1.43 3.81
CA LEU A 511 -14.56 0.23 3.54
C LEU A 511 -13.60 -0.97 3.47
N GLN A 512 -13.70 -1.89 4.43
CA GLN A 512 -13.03 -3.18 4.40
C GLN A 512 -14.06 -4.26 4.04
N GLY A 513 -14.04 -4.74 2.80
CA GLY A 513 -14.98 -5.73 2.28
C GLY A 513 -16.43 -5.24 2.41
N THR A 514 -17.20 -5.84 3.31
CA THR A 514 -18.59 -5.49 3.60
C THR A 514 -18.77 -4.54 4.80
N SER A 515 -17.68 -4.13 5.47
CA SER A 515 -17.71 -3.36 6.73
C SER A 515 -17.09 -1.97 6.60
N CYS A 516 -17.76 -0.95 7.15
CA CYS A 516 -17.24 0.42 7.20
C CYS A 516 -16.71 0.79 8.58
N LYS A 517 -15.54 1.43 8.60
CA LYS A 517 -14.84 1.89 9.80
C LYS A 517 -14.45 3.35 9.63
N CYS A 518 -14.68 4.16 10.66
CA CYS A 518 -14.13 5.51 10.74
C CYS A 518 -12.81 5.49 11.50
N GLN A 519 -11.68 5.76 10.83
CA GLN A 519 -10.41 5.95 11.52
C GLN A 519 -10.39 7.35 12.15
N CYS A 520 -10.45 7.39 13.47
CA CYS A 520 -10.47 8.63 14.23
C CYS A 520 -9.05 9.15 14.53
N SER A 521 -8.94 10.47 14.58
CA SER A 521 -7.87 11.21 15.26
C SER A 521 -7.97 11.04 16.78
N GLN A 522 -6.84 11.07 17.50
CA GLN A 522 -6.76 11.12 18.97
C GLN A 522 -7.65 12.22 19.56
N GLY A 523 -8.11 12.02 20.80
CA GLY A 523 -9.04 12.94 21.48
C GLY A 523 -10.46 12.93 20.92
N ARG A 524 -10.76 11.98 20.01
CA ARG A 524 -12.08 11.78 19.40
C ARG A 524 -12.47 10.31 19.50
N GLN A 525 -13.74 10.09 19.84
CA GLN A 525 -14.27 8.77 20.19
C GLN A 525 -15.67 8.58 19.58
N GLY A 526 -16.17 7.35 19.70
CA GLY A 526 -17.45 6.93 19.12
C GLY A 526 -17.33 6.39 17.70
N PRO A 527 -18.36 5.66 17.23
CA PRO A 527 -18.32 4.91 15.97
C PRO A 527 -18.15 5.76 14.71
N ALA A 528 -18.39 7.08 14.79
CA ALA A 528 -18.26 8.03 13.69
C ALA A 528 -17.25 9.15 13.99
N CYS A 529 -16.41 8.99 15.03
CA CYS A 529 -15.52 10.03 15.56
C CYS A 529 -16.26 11.29 16.05
N GLU A 530 -17.52 11.12 16.48
CA GLU A 530 -18.47 12.20 16.73
C GLU A 530 -18.37 12.85 18.11
N GLN A 531 -17.66 12.21 19.05
CA GLN A 531 -17.47 12.67 20.42
C GLN A 531 -16.09 13.32 20.54
N THR A 532 -16.00 14.57 21.00
CA THR A 532 -14.70 15.22 21.21
C THR A 532 -14.70 16.19 22.38
N VAL A 533 -13.52 16.40 22.96
CA VAL A 533 -13.29 17.28 24.13
C VAL A 533 -12.92 18.71 23.70
N LEU A 534 -12.66 18.93 22.40
CA LEU A 534 -12.32 20.23 21.81
C LEU A 534 -13.04 20.38 20.46
N GLU A 535 -13.77 21.48 20.28
CA GLU A 535 -14.42 21.77 19.00
C GLU A 535 -13.37 21.99 17.91
N GLY A 536 -13.33 21.07 16.94
CA GLY A 536 -12.42 21.14 15.81
C GLY A 536 -13.09 21.76 14.58
N LYS A 537 -12.25 22.30 13.70
CA LYS A 537 -12.58 22.45 12.28
C LYS A 537 -12.87 21.07 11.68
N THR A 538 -14.03 20.90 11.05
CA THR A 538 -14.38 19.70 10.28
C THR A 538 -14.44 20.08 8.81
N ASP A 539 -13.59 19.47 7.98
CA ASP A 539 -13.55 19.69 6.54
C ASP A 539 -14.65 18.91 5.82
N GLY A 540 -15.15 19.48 4.73
CA GLY A 540 -16.20 18.86 3.93
C GLY A 540 -15.70 17.64 3.17
N ARG A 541 -16.51 16.57 3.15
CA ARG A 541 -16.30 15.41 2.30
C ARG A 541 -17.48 15.18 1.33
N TRP A 542 -17.15 14.65 0.16
CA TRP A 542 -18.13 14.33 -0.86
C TRP A 542 -19.06 13.18 -0.43
N SER A 543 -20.36 13.34 -0.71
CA SER A 543 -21.28 12.23 -0.84
C SER A 543 -20.80 11.24 -1.91
N CYS A 544 -21.40 10.05 -1.92
CA CYS A 544 -21.37 9.26 -3.14
C CYS A 544 -21.95 10.04 -4.32
N TRP A 545 -21.50 9.69 -5.52
CA TRP A 545 -22.19 10.09 -6.75
C TRP A 545 -23.60 9.52 -6.77
N SER A 546 -24.55 10.28 -7.32
CA SER A 546 -25.82 9.74 -7.77
C SER A 546 -25.60 8.66 -8.83
N SER A 547 -26.62 7.81 -9.03
CA SER A 547 -26.79 7.12 -10.31
C SER A 547 -26.68 8.11 -11.48
N TRP A 548 -26.22 7.64 -12.63
CA TRP A 548 -26.32 8.37 -13.87
C TRP A 548 -27.79 8.63 -14.22
N SER A 549 -28.09 9.81 -14.74
CA SER A 549 -29.41 10.13 -15.29
C SER A 549 -29.77 9.23 -16.47
N GLU A 550 -31.05 9.22 -16.83
CA GLU A 550 -31.49 8.83 -18.18
C GLU A 550 -30.68 9.59 -19.24
N CYS A 551 -30.51 8.99 -20.42
CA CYS A 551 -29.84 9.63 -21.54
C CYS A 551 -30.73 10.77 -22.09
N ARG A 552 -30.28 12.02 -21.96
CA ARG A 552 -30.99 13.21 -22.45
C ARG A 552 -30.10 13.94 -23.43
N VAL A 553 -30.54 14.04 -24.69
CA VAL A 553 -29.79 14.67 -25.80
C VAL A 553 -28.35 14.10 -25.90
N GLY A 554 -28.24 12.76 -25.92
CA GLY A 554 -26.97 12.05 -26.00
C GLY A 554 -26.05 12.19 -24.77
N THR A 555 -26.53 12.78 -23.66
CA THR A 555 -25.75 13.03 -22.44
C THR A 555 -26.40 12.41 -21.20
N GLN A 556 -25.60 11.80 -20.32
CA GLN A 556 -25.96 11.48 -18.94
C GLN A 556 -25.25 12.42 -17.97
N GLU A 557 -25.90 12.79 -16.88
CA GLU A 557 -25.33 13.54 -15.76
C GLU A 557 -25.34 12.71 -14.47
N ARG A 558 -24.34 12.90 -13.60
CA ARG A 558 -24.38 12.50 -12.19
C ARG A 558 -23.89 13.63 -11.29
N ARG A 559 -24.39 13.67 -10.06
CA ARG A 559 -24.15 14.75 -9.08
C ARG A 559 -23.65 14.20 -7.75
N ARG A 560 -22.91 15.01 -7.00
CA ARG A 560 -22.49 14.76 -5.61
C ARG A 560 -22.45 16.06 -4.81
N HIS A 561 -22.64 15.95 -3.49
CA HIS A 561 -22.77 17.09 -2.58
C HIS A 561 -21.69 17.06 -1.49
N CYS A 562 -21.33 18.22 -0.97
CA CYS A 562 -20.29 18.35 0.06
C CYS A 562 -20.93 18.26 1.46
N ASN A 563 -21.44 17.08 1.81
CA ASN A 563 -22.27 16.87 3.00
C ASN A 563 -22.03 15.55 3.75
N ASN A 564 -20.90 14.87 3.52
CA ASN A 564 -20.63 13.53 4.03
C ASN A 564 -19.31 13.38 4.84
N PRO A 565 -18.98 14.25 5.83
CA PRO A 565 -19.81 15.32 6.41
C PRO A 565 -19.73 16.66 5.64
N ALA A 566 -20.61 17.59 6.01
CA ALA A 566 -20.53 18.98 5.57
C ALA A 566 -19.40 19.74 6.31
N PRO A 567 -18.79 20.78 5.71
CA PRO A 567 -17.79 21.58 6.41
C PRO A 567 -18.40 22.34 7.60
N GLN A 568 -17.71 22.34 8.73
CA GLN A 568 -18.11 23.01 9.98
C GLN A 568 -16.91 23.73 10.61
N ASN A 569 -17.17 24.78 11.41
CA ASN A 569 -16.15 25.50 12.18
C ASN A 569 -14.94 25.98 11.32
N GLY A 570 -15.23 26.62 10.18
CA GLY A 570 -14.21 27.06 9.22
C GLY A 570 -13.66 25.94 8.32
N GLY A 571 -14.35 24.81 8.23
CA GLY A 571 -14.07 23.67 7.35
C GLY A 571 -13.75 24.04 5.90
N ALA A 572 -12.75 23.40 5.32
CA ALA A 572 -12.44 23.50 3.91
C ALA A 572 -13.59 22.90 3.06
N PRO A 573 -13.97 23.51 1.93
CA PRO A 573 -14.93 22.94 1.01
C PRO A 573 -14.33 21.75 0.23
N CYS A 574 -15.18 20.85 -0.23
CA CYS A 574 -14.76 19.65 -0.95
C CYS A 574 -14.06 20.00 -2.29
N PRO A 575 -12.83 19.50 -2.55
CA PRO A 575 -12.12 19.80 -3.78
C PRO A 575 -12.65 19.02 -5.00
N GLY A 576 -12.55 19.63 -6.19
CA GLY A 576 -12.98 19.04 -7.46
C GLY A 576 -14.44 19.32 -7.82
N LYS A 577 -14.94 18.65 -8.88
CA LYS A 577 -16.29 18.93 -9.44
C LYS A 577 -17.41 18.26 -8.64
N SER A 578 -18.53 18.95 -8.44
CA SER A 578 -19.80 18.42 -7.90
C SER A 578 -20.67 17.73 -8.96
N VAL A 579 -20.40 17.97 -10.24
CA VAL A 579 -21.16 17.50 -11.40
C VAL A 579 -20.20 16.79 -12.36
N GLN A 580 -20.66 15.68 -12.95
CA GLN A 580 -19.99 15.00 -14.06
C GLN A 580 -21.01 14.64 -15.14
N THR A 581 -20.64 14.87 -16.40
CA THR A 581 -21.38 14.42 -17.59
C THR A 581 -20.60 13.36 -18.36
N ARG A 582 -21.31 12.53 -19.14
CA ARG A 582 -20.74 11.64 -20.16
C ARG A 582 -21.70 11.49 -21.35
N ALA A 583 -21.17 11.11 -22.51
CA ALA A 583 -21.99 10.70 -23.64
C ALA A 583 -22.68 9.33 -23.39
N CYS A 584 -23.83 9.13 -24.03
CA CYS A 584 -24.68 7.93 -24.00
C CYS A 584 -25.37 7.77 -25.39
#